data_AF-A0A067DK26-F1
#
_entry.id   AF-A0A067DK26-F1
#
_cell.length_a   1.000
_cell.length_b   1.000
_cell.length_c   1.000
_cell.angle_alpha   90.00
_cell.angle_beta   90.00
_cell.angle_gamma   90.00
#
_symmetry.space_group_name_H-M   'P 1'
#
loop_
_entity.id
_entity.type
_entity.pdbx_description
1 polymer ?
#
loop_
_entity_poly.entity_id
_entity_poly.type
_entity_poly.pdbx_seq_one_letter_code
_entity_poly.pdbx_strand_id
1 'polypeptide(L)'
;MGSKADQESFLWVPEYDEPLSPQLTNLKRRGRSKKVKFDGWGSIPLIEFLQSLGKDTTQQISRYDVTDIINKYVNENKLVHSVKKKRVVSDERLLSLFGKKSFLRIKIYDLLEAHYAENQFESDDDFLFSSDEENNLFSSEKQKSRKVPLKKLCLETPKSCWAAIVPDNIKLVYLKRSLVQDLLKDSETFECKVVGSFVRVKSDPNDYLQKNSHQLLQVIGTKKVPGTDDKSTEILLKVSNFVKDIRIATLSDDNFSEEECEDLRQRVKDGLLKRPTVVELQEKTQILHEDITKHWLVRELALLQKLIDRANVKGMAQRISSITSVQCGRMLKT
;
A
#
# COMPACT_ATOMS: atom_id res chain seq x y z
N MET A 1 57.54 37.50 -38.25
CA MET A 1 56.07 37.40 -38.20
C MET A 1 55.71 35.93 -38.31
N GLY A 2 54.92 35.41 -37.35
CA GLY A 2 54.46 34.01 -37.29
C GLY A 2 55.56 32.95 -37.16
N SER A 3 55.28 31.67 -36.89
CA SER A 3 54.18 31.00 -36.17
C SER A 3 54.28 29.49 -36.43
N LYS A 4 54.33 28.71 -35.34
CA LYS A 4 53.73 27.37 -35.19
C LYS A 4 54.44 26.11 -35.75
N ALA A 5 54.25 25.01 -34.99
CA ALA A 5 54.38 23.58 -35.33
C ALA A 5 55.80 23.03 -35.60
N ASP A 6 56.08 21.74 -35.41
CA ASP A 6 55.56 20.70 -34.50
C ASP A 6 56.56 19.51 -34.52
N GLN A 7 56.37 18.57 -33.60
CA GLN A 7 56.69 17.14 -33.72
C GLN A 7 58.13 16.58 -33.55
N GLU A 8 58.13 15.58 -32.67
CA GLU A 8 59.07 14.48 -32.38
C GLU A 8 59.74 13.79 -33.58
N SER A 9 60.85 13.06 -33.32
CA SER A 9 60.98 11.65 -33.78
C SER A 9 62.15 10.88 -33.13
N PHE A 10 62.08 9.54 -33.24
CA PHE A 10 63.08 8.46 -33.04
C PHE A 10 63.46 7.96 -31.61
N LEU A 11 63.82 6.68 -31.36
CA LEU A 11 63.43 5.33 -31.92
C LEU A 11 64.15 4.19 -31.12
N TRP A 12 63.70 2.93 -31.30
CA TRP A 12 64.37 1.61 -31.10
C TRP A 12 64.08 0.70 -29.87
N VAL A 13 64.20 -0.62 -30.15
CA VAL A 13 63.37 -1.78 -29.69
C VAL A 13 64.20 -3.09 -29.87
N PRO A 14 64.23 -4.10 -28.94
CA PRO A 14 63.48 -5.36 -29.17
C PRO A 14 63.06 -6.24 -27.94
N GLU A 15 61.88 -6.86 -28.06
CA GLU A 15 61.52 -8.30 -28.05
C GLU A 15 62.30 -9.38 -27.23
N TYR A 16 61.55 -10.26 -26.53
CA TYR A 16 61.57 -11.75 -26.69
C TYR A 16 60.50 -12.48 -25.83
N ASP A 17 59.58 -13.16 -26.52
CA ASP A 17 58.79 -14.40 -26.26
C ASP A 17 58.10 -14.80 -24.93
N GLU A 18 56.94 -15.45 -25.14
CA GLU A 18 55.96 -16.01 -24.19
C GLU A 18 56.33 -17.44 -23.73
N PRO A 19 55.63 -18.02 -22.72
CA PRO A 19 54.68 -19.07 -23.12
C PRO A 19 53.38 -19.18 -22.28
N LEU A 20 52.26 -19.29 -23.01
CA LEU A 20 51.11 -20.20 -22.82
C LEU A 20 50.51 -20.44 -21.41
N SER A 21 49.19 -20.23 -21.34
CA SER A 21 48.29 -20.43 -20.20
C SER A 21 48.36 -21.80 -19.49
N PRO A 22 47.90 -21.84 -18.23
CA PRO A 22 46.69 -22.65 -17.98
C PRO A 22 45.51 -21.82 -17.45
N GLN A 23 44.32 -22.18 -17.93
CA GLN A 23 43.03 -21.73 -17.41
C GLN A 23 42.92 -22.08 -15.91
N LEU A 24 42.97 -21.08 -15.02
CA LEU A 24 42.45 -21.23 -13.66
C LEU A 24 41.22 -20.37 -13.46
N THR A 25 40.10 -21.06 -13.23
CA THR A 25 38.84 -20.47 -12.84
C THR A 25 39.00 -19.75 -11.49
N ASN A 26 39.24 -18.45 -11.54
CA ASN A 26 39.03 -17.58 -10.39
C ASN A 26 37.52 -17.48 -10.12
N LEU A 27 37.00 -18.54 -9.48
CA LEU A 27 35.73 -18.49 -8.77
C LEU A 27 35.75 -17.20 -7.96
N LYS A 28 34.82 -16.29 -8.27
CA LYS A 28 34.40 -15.29 -7.31
C LYS A 28 33.94 -16.07 -6.09
N ARG A 29 34.82 -16.22 -5.09
CA ARG A 29 34.46 -16.69 -3.75
C ARG A 29 33.48 -15.65 -3.24
N ARG A 30 32.19 -15.90 -3.50
CA ARG A 30 31.06 -15.23 -2.84
C ARG A 30 31.32 -15.45 -1.36
N GLY A 31 31.91 -14.44 -0.71
CA GLY A 31 32.10 -14.47 0.71
C GLY A 31 30.70 -14.58 1.30
N ARG A 32 30.37 -15.76 1.85
CA ARG A 32 29.25 -15.88 2.78
C ARG A 32 29.35 -14.68 3.71
N SER A 33 28.30 -13.88 3.79
CA SER A 33 28.16 -12.87 4.83
C SER A 33 28.51 -13.54 6.14
N LYS A 34 29.63 -13.11 6.76
CA LYS A 34 30.08 -13.71 8.02
C LYS A 34 28.92 -13.53 8.99
N LYS A 35 28.45 -14.63 9.59
CA LYS A 35 27.39 -14.57 10.61
C LYS A 35 27.80 -13.49 11.61
N VAL A 36 27.02 -12.41 11.66
CA VAL A 36 27.31 -11.28 12.54
C VAL A 36 27.27 -11.83 13.96
N LYS A 37 28.40 -11.73 14.67
CA LYS A 37 28.46 -12.09 16.08
C LYS A 37 27.94 -10.91 16.88
N PHE A 38 27.11 -11.20 17.87
CA PHE A 38 26.54 -10.22 18.78
C PHE A 38 27.18 -10.35 20.16
N ASP A 39 27.27 -9.22 20.84
CA ASP A 39 27.71 -9.10 22.23
C ASP A 39 26.66 -8.25 22.96
N GLY A 40 25.87 -8.92 23.81
CA GLY A 40 24.64 -8.35 24.36
C GLY A 40 23.62 -7.95 23.29
N TRP A 41 23.24 -6.67 23.29
CA TRP A 41 22.18 -6.09 22.44
C TRP A 41 22.66 -5.71 21.03
N GLY A 42 23.97 -5.57 20.82
CA GLY A 42 24.56 -5.08 19.58
C GLY A 42 25.53 -6.06 18.92
N SER A 43 25.79 -5.89 17.64
CA SER A 43 26.86 -6.62 16.95
C SER A 43 28.23 -6.24 17.52
N ILE A 44 29.19 -7.18 17.56
CA ILE A 44 30.58 -6.90 18.02
C ILE A 44 31.16 -5.62 17.41
N PRO A 45 31.14 -5.37 16.07
CA PRO A 45 31.72 -4.14 15.52
C PRO A 45 30.98 -2.85 15.92
N LEU A 46 29.71 -2.94 16.32
CA LEU A 46 28.97 -1.79 16.87
C LEU A 46 29.38 -1.51 18.32
N ILE A 47 29.52 -2.56 19.14
CA ILE A 47 29.97 -2.46 20.52
C ILE A 47 31.42 -1.94 20.58
N GLU A 48 32.32 -2.50 19.77
CA GLU A 48 33.71 -2.05 19.62
C GLU A 48 33.80 -0.59 19.16
N PHE A 49 32.98 -0.17 18.19
CA PHE A 49 32.88 1.22 17.76
C PHE A 49 32.49 2.15 18.90
N LEU A 50 31.44 1.81 19.67
CA LEU A 50 30.95 2.62 20.78
C LEU A 50 31.95 2.69 21.95
N GLN A 51 32.62 1.58 22.28
CA GLN A 51 33.71 1.55 23.25
C GLN A 51 34.89 2.43 22.79
N SER A 52 35.21 2.45 21.51
CA SER A 52 36.25 3.32 20.93
C SER A 52 35.95 4.82 21.04
N LEU A 53 34.71 5.18 21.39
CA LEU A 53 34.22 6.54 21.67
C LEU A 53 33.99 6.80 23.17
N GLY A 54 34.40 5.87 24.04
CA GLY A 54 34.21 5.98 25.49
C GLY A 54 32.73 5.96 25.91
N LYS A 55 31.86 5.27 25.16
CA LYS A 55 30.47 5.07 25.53
C LYS A 55 30.31 3.76 26.30
N ASP A 56 29.56 3.83 27.40
CA ASP A 56 29.24 2.66 28.19
C ASP A 56 28.26 1.77 27.42
N THR A 57 28.69 0.56 27.07
CA THR A 57 27.92 -0.41 26.29
C THR A 57 27.19 -1.43 27.18
N THR A 58 27.31 -1.32 28.51
CA THR A 58 26.66 -2.25 29.47
C THR A 58 25.13 -2.19 29.43
N GLN A 59 24.57 -1.04 29.07
CA GLN A 59 23.14 -0.85 28.84
C GLN A 59 22.83 -0.68 27.35
N GLN A 60 21.63 -1.07 26.94
CA GLN A 60 21.17 -0.93 25.57
C GLN A 60 20.97 0.55 25.22
N ILE A 61 21.75 1.04 24.26
CA ILE A 61 21.61 2.40 23.72
C ILE A 61 20.54 2.35 22.60
N SER A 62 19.72 3.40 22.46
CA SER A 62 18.70 3.41 21.41
C SER A 62 19.31 3.61 20.01
N ARG A 63 18.61 3.13 18.97
CA ARG A 63 19.02 3.33 17.56
C ARG A 63 19.19 4.81 17.20
N TYR A 64 18.36 5.68 17.77
CA TYR A 64 18.45 7.12 17.55
C TYR A 64 19.70 7.72 18.21
N ASP A 65 19.99 7.37 19.46
CA ASP A 65 21.17 7.86 20.17
C ASP A 65 22.48 7.39 19.50
N VAL A 66 22.53 6.13 19.06
CA VAL A 66 23.67 5.61 18.27
C VAL A 66 23.80 6.34 16.93
N THR A 67 22.69 6.62 16.24
CA THR A 67 22.69 7.41 15.00
C THR A 67 23.25 8.81 15.25
N ASP A 68 22.90 9.45 16.36
CA ASP A 68 23.41 10.77 16.74
C ASP A 68 24.88 10.76 17.18
N ILE A 69 25.34 9.70 17.86
CA ILE A 69 26.75 9.47 18.17
C ILE A 69 27.57 9.35 16.87
N ILE A 70 27.11 8.55 15.90
CA ILE A 70 27.77 8.43 14.58
C ILE A 70 27.73 9.76 13.82
N ASN A 71 26.61 10.48 13.86
CA ASN A 71 26.49 11.80 13.23
C ASN A 71 27.46 12.84 13.82
N LYS A 72 27.69 12.81 15.14
CA LYS A 72 28.69 13.66 15.83
C LYS A 72 30.10 13.26 15.39
N TYR A 73 30.45 11.97 15.48
CA TYR A 73 31.74 11.43 15.04
C TYR A 73 32.08 11.79 13.58
N VAL A 74 31.12 11.70 12.66
CA VAL A 74 31.28 12.06 11.24
C VAL A 74 31.56 13.55 11.05
N ASN A 75 30.94 14.42 11.84
CA ASN A 75 31.17 15.86 11.79
C ASN A 75 32.56 16.22 12.38
N GLU A 76 32.91 15.63 13.52
CA GLU A 76 34.18 15.85 14.24
C GLU A 76 35.38 15.44 13.39
N ASN A 77 35.33 14.25 12.79
CA ASN A 77 36.38 13.74 11.90
C ASN A 77 36.29 14.25 10.46
N LYS A 78 35.37 15.19 10.17
CA LYS A 78 35.16 15.82 8.84
C LYS A 78 34.99 14.80 7.70
N LEU A 79 34.38 13.64 7.97
CA LEU A 79 34.21 12.51 7.05
C LEU A 79 33.14 12.75 5.96
N VAL A 80 32.77 14.01 5.72
CA VAL A 80 31.80 14.41 4.70
C VAL A 80 32.52 14.66 3.40
N HIS A 81 32.07 14.04 2.31
CA HIS A 81 32.70 14.19 1.01
C HIS A 81 32.63 15.65 0.52
N SER A 82 33.79 16.26 0.28
CA SER A 82 33.97 17.66 -0.15
C SER A 82 33.00 18.13 -1.26
N VAL A 83 32.93 17.36 -2.35
CA VAL A 83 32.03 17.62 -3.51
C VAL A 83 30.58 17.20 -3.23
N LYS A 84 30.35 16.13 -2.46
CA LYS A 84 29.03 15.52 -2.25
C LYS A 84 28.64 15.56 -0.77
N LYS A 85 28.26 16.75 -0.27
CA LYS A 85 27.90 17.04 1.15
C LYS A 85 26.87 16.10 1.81
N LYS A 86 26.10 15.31 1.03
CA LYS A 86 25.14 14.30 1.52
C LYS A 86 25.75 12.89 1.73
N ARG A 87 27.00 12.65 1.31
CA ARG A 87 27.72 11.38 1.43
C ARG A 87 28.79 11.45 2.51
N VAL A 88 28.84 10.41 3.32
CA VAL A 88 29.90 10.13 4.29
C VAL A 88 30.90 9.17 3.63
N VAL A 89 32.19 9.47 3.74
CA VAL A 89 33.28 8.57 3.39
C VAL A 89 33.65 7.80 4.64
N SER A 90 33.69 6.48 4.57
CA SER A 90 34.01 5.65 5.73
C SER A 90 35.50 5.68 6.00
N ASP A 91 35.86 6.00 7.24
CA ASP A 91 37.18 5.72 7.80
C ASP A 91 37.31 4.22 8.17
N GLU A 92 38.44 3.81 8.72
CA GLU A 92 38.69 2.41 9.10
C GLU A 92 37.66 1.87 10.11
N ARG A 93 37.15 2.72 11.00
CA ARG A 93 36.15 2.36 12.01
C ARG A 93 34.75 2.20 11.41
N LEU A 94 34.28 3.16 10.61
CA LEU A 94 32.99 3.06 9.90
C LEU A 94 33.01 2.00 8.80
N LEU A 95 34.17 1.69 8.21
CA LEU A 95 34.36 0.58 7.29
C LEU A 95 34.22 -0.77 8.01
N SER A 96 34.79 -0.88 9.22
CA SER A 96 34.67 -2.07 10.07
C SER A 96 33.24 -2.29 10.59
N LEU A 97 32.50 -1.19 10.85
CA LEU A 97 31.08 -1.23 11.20
C LEU A 97 30.19 -1.61 10.01
N PHE A 98 30.16 -0.77 8.95
CA PHE A 98 29.17 -0.88 7.88
C PHE A 98 29.62 -1.67 6.64
N GLY A 99 30.89 -2.09 6.56
CA GLY A 99 31.46 -2.84 5.43
C GLY A 99 31.50 -2.07 4.10
N LYS A 100 31.19 -0.77 4.08
CA LYS A 100 30.98 0.06 2.88
C LYS A 100 31.94 1.24 2.87
N LYS A 101 32.56 1.53 1.71
CA LYS A 101 33.54 2.62 1.55
C LYS A 101 32.92 4.04 1.58
N SER A 102 31.65 4.17 1.23
CA SER A 102 30.89 5.41 1.41
C SER A 102 29.40 5.10 1.48
N PHE A 103 28.63 5.95 2.16
CA PHE A 103 27.18 5.83 2.29
C PHE A 103 26.51 7.21 2.39
N LEU A 104 25.18 7.26 2.30
CA LEU A 104 24.40 8.48 2.47
C LEU A 104 24.15 8.72 3.96
N ARG A 105 24.32 9.97 4.44
CA ARG A 105 24.13 10.32 5.86
C ARG A 105 22.74 9.93 6.40
N ILE A 106 21.71 10.05 5.57
CA ILE A 106 20.33 9.67 5.91
C ILE A 106 20.20 8.17 6.19
N LYS A 107 20.99 7.32 5.51
CA LYS A 107 20.93 5.86 5.64
C LYS A 107 21.67 5.31 6.86
N ILE A 108 22.22 6.15 7.75
CA ILE A 108 22.92 5.66 8.96
C ILE A 108 21.96 4.87 9.85
N TYR A 109 20.74 5.38 10.05
CA TYR A 109 19.71 4.72 10.86
C TYR A 109 19.35 3.33 10.28
N ASP A 110 19.08 3.26 8.98
CA ASP A 110 18.78 2.01 8.27
C ASP A 110 19.95 1.02 8.32
N LEU A 111 21.19 1.51 8.15
CA LEU A 111 22.38 0.66 8.19
C LEU A 111 22.62 0.06 9.58
N LEU A 112 22.24 0.76 10.66
CA LEU A 112 22.33 0.25 12.03
C LEU A 112 21.33 -0.87 12.33
N GLU A 113 20.24 -0.99 11.58
CA GLU A 113 19.17 -1.98 11.85
C GLU A 113 19.70 -3.42 11.88
N ALA A 114 20.63 -3.76 10.97
CA ALA A 114 21.29 -5.06 10.90
C ALA A 114 22.28 -5.36 12.05
N HIS A 115 22.61 -4.35 12.87
CA HIS A 115 23.56 -4.45 13.98
C HIS A 115 22.89 -4.55 15.36
N TYR A 116 21.56 -4.56 15.44
CA TYR A 116 20.79 -4.77 16.67
C TYR A 116 20.23 -6.20 16.71
N ALA A 117 20.41 -6.89 17.82
CA ALA A 117 20.02 -8.30 17.96
C ALA A 117 18.50 -8.53 17.81
N GLU A 118 17.69 -7.54 18.19
CA GLU A 118 16.22 -7.56 18.14
C GLU A 118 15.64 -7.70 16.72
N ASN A 119 16.41 -7.35 15.69
CA ASN A 119 15.93 -7.32 14.31
C ASN A 119 16.21 -8.62 13.51
N GLN A 120 16.74 -9.67 14.14
CA GLN A 120 17.05 -10.95 13.47
C GLN A 120 15.89 -11.96 13.47
N PHE A 121 14.68 -11.51 13.13
CA PHE A 121 13.66 -12.44 12.63
C PHE A 121 14.06 -12.89 11.22
N GLU A 122 14.11 -14.21 11.00
CA GLU A 122 14.74 -14.91 9.87
C GLU A 122 14.53 -14.24 8.50
N SER A 123 15.53 -13.45 8.07
CA SER A 123 15.59 -12.82 6.75
C SER A 123 16.20 -13.77 5.72
N ASP A 124 15.44 -14.78 5.31
CA ASP A 124 15.77 -15.66 4.17
C ASP A 124 14.77 -15.41 3.02
N ASP A 125 14.76 -14.18 2.48
CA ASP A 125 14.16 -13.87 1.18
C ASP A 125 14.94 -12.71 0.49
N ASP A 126 15.70 -13.07 -0.55
CA ASP A 126 16.73 -12.22 -1.17
C ASP A 126 16.12 -11.43 -2.36
N PHE A 127 15.53 -10.26 -2.08
CA PHE A 127 15.00 -9.35 -3.10
C PHE A 127 15.58 -7.93 -3.02
N LEU A 128 16.89 -7.83 -3.25
CA LEU A 128 17.57 -6.56 -3.53
C LEU A 128 17.25 -6.06 -4.94
N PHE A 129 16.33 -5.09 -5.06
CA PHE A 129 16.22 -4.27 -6.27
C PHE A 129 17.43 -3.33 -6.38
N SER A 130 18.45 -3.77 -7.13
CA SER A 130 19.54 -2.89 -7.57
C SER A 130 19.04 -1.99 -8.69
N SER A 131 18.93 -0.69 -8.43
CA SER A 131 18.57 0.30 -9.44
C SER A 131 19.84 0.97 -9.96
N ASP A 132 20.27 0.58 -11.16
CA ASP A 132 21.12 1.39 -12.03
C ASP A 132 20.33 1.68 -13.33
N GLU A 133 20.60 2.85 -13.91
CA GLU A 133 19.75 3.68 -14.78
C GLU A 133 19.31 3.12 -16.17
N GLU A 134 18.14 3.60 -16.61
CA GLU A 134 17.66 3.93 -17.98
C GLU A 134 17.70 2.96 -19.21
N ASN A 135 16.63 3.11 -20.01
CA ASN A 135 16.45 2.76 -21.44
C ASN A 135 16.43 1.28 -21.89
N ASN A 136 15.23 0.70 -22.08
CA ASN A 136 14.66 0.60 -23.44
C ASN A 136 13.20 0.08 -23.54
N LEU A 137 12.66 0.19 -24.76
CA LEU A 137 11.29 -0.06 -25.23
C LEU A 137 10.82 -1.54 -25.25
N PHE A 138 9.49 -1.73 -25.20
CA PHE A 138 8.68 -2.88 -25.65
C PHE A 138 9.00 -4.31 -25.13
N SER A 139 8.12 -4.87 -24.28
CA SER A 139 7.04 -5.79 -24.74
C SER A 139 6.27 -6.44 -23.59
N SER A 140 5.00 -6.77 -23.84
CA SER A 140 4.16 -7.53 -22.91
C SER A 140 4.59 -8.99 -22.80
N GLU A 141 4.53 -9.58 -21.60
CA GLU A 141 3.86 -10.89 -21.47
C GLU A 141 3.32 -11.17 -20.06
N LYS A 142 2.20 -11.90 -20.02
CA LYS A 142 1.49 -12.27 -18.78
C LYS A 142 2.07 -13.56 -18.21
N GLN A 143 2.43 -13.59 -16.93
CA GLN A 143 2.40 -14.85 -16.18
C GLN A 143 1.64 -14.72 -14.86
N LYS A 144 0.78 -15.71 -14.63
CA LYS A 144 -0.04 -15.85 -13.42
C LYS A 144 0.79 -16.58 -12.36
N SER A 145 0.89 -16.03 -11.15
CA SER A 145 1.34 -16.80 -9.98
C SER A 145 0.37 -16.61 -8.80
N ARG A 146 0.27 -17.68 -7.99
CA ARG A 146 -0.76 -17.91 -6.97
C ARG A 146 -0.87 -16.79 -5.94
N LYS A 147 -2.12 -16.43 -5.59
CA LYS A 147 -2.43 -15.77 -4.32
C LYS A 147 -2.00 -16.68 -3.16
N VAL A 148 -1.13 -16.18 -2.28
CA VAL A 148 -0.90 -16.72 -0.93
C VAL A 148 -1.59 -15.77 0.06
N PRO A 149 -2.28 -16.25 1.12
CA PRO A 149 -2.99 -15.36 2.03
C PRO A 149 -1.99 -14.57 2.89
N LEU A 150 -1.91 -13.25 2.66
CA LEU A 150 -1.10 -12.37 3.48
C LEU A 150 -1.73 -12.28 4.88
N LYS A 151 -1.19 -13.01 5.86
CA LYS A 151 -1.55 -12.85 7.26
C LYS A 151 -1.19 -11.43 7.69
N LYS A 152 -2.16 -10.70 8.26
CA LYS A 152 -1.96 -9.36 8.82
C LYS A 152 -0.86 -9.40 9.88
N LEU A 153 0.33 -8.91 9.55
CA LEU A 153 1.20 -8.27 10.53
C LEU A 153 0.77 -6.81 10.60
N CYS A 154 0.06 -6.44 11.66
CA CYS A 154 -0.22 -5.04 11.96
C CYS A 154 1.09 -4.38 12.39
N LEU A 155 1.83 -3.85 11.41
CA LEU A 155 2.72 -2.72 11.68
C LEU A 155 1.83 -1.59 12.20
N GLU A 156 2.11 -1.09 13.40
CA GLU A 156 1.43 0.11 13.90
C GLU A 156 1.79 1.28 12.98
N THR A 157 0.90 1.60 12.04
CA THR A 157 1.14 2.68 11.09
C THR A 157 1.24 4.00 11.85
N PRO A 158 2.27 4.83 11.59
CA PRO A 158 2.37 6.13 12.26
C PRO A 158 1.10 6.95 12.03
N LYS A 159 0.56 7.50 13.13
CA LYS A 159 -0.79 8.09 13.22
C LYS A 159 -1.05 9.29 12.29
N SER A 160 -0.03 9.75 11.57
CA SER A 160 -0.03 10.91 10.67
C SER A 160 -0.12 10.56 9.17
N CYS A 161 -0.15 9.28 8.78
CA CYS A 161 -0.23 8.92 7.37
C CYS A 161 -1.64 9.13 6.79
N TRP A 162 -1.72 9.82 5.65
CA TRP A 162 -2.96 9.95 4.86
C TRP A 162 -3.37 8.63 4.23
N ALA A 163 -4.67 8.33 4.24
CA ALA A 163 -5.19 7.15 3.56
C ALA A 163 -5.05 7.26 2.03
N ALA A 164 -4.92 6.12 1.36
CA ALA A 164 -5.03 6.01 -0.08
C ALA A 164 -6.51 5.89 -0.48
N ILE A 165 -6.98 6.80 -1.33
CA ILE A 165 -8.34 6.76 -1.90
C ILE A 165 -8.33 5.78 -3.05
N VAL A 166 -8.52 4.49 -2.77
CA VAL A 166 -8.62 3.43 -3.78
C VAL A 166 -9.95 2.68 -3.60
N PRO A 167 -10.52 2.06 -4.66
CA PRO A 167 -11.82 1.43 -4.60
C PRO A 167 -11.97 0.46 -3.42
N ASP A 168 -10.97 -0.38 -3.16
CA ASP A 168 -11.00 -1.34 -2.05
C ASP A 168 -11.09 -0.66 -0.68
N ASN A 169 -10.33 0.42 -0.46
CA ASN A 169 -10.35 1.18 0.79
C ASN A 169 -11.68 1.92 0.99
N ILE A 170 -12.23 2.54 -0.06
CA ILE A 170 -13.51 3.24 0.02
C ILE A 170 -14.66 2.25 0.23
N LYS A 171 -14.59 1.05 -0.37
CA LYS A 171 -15.59 -0.02 -0.21
C LYS A 171 -15.72 -0.50 1.25
N LEU A 172 -14.66 -0.43 2.05
CA LEU A 172 -14.69 -0.77 3.48
C LEU A 172 -15.51 0.20 4.35
N VAL A 173 -15.72 1.42 3.87
CA VAL A 173 -16.47 2.50 4.56
C VAL A 173 -17.63 3.03 3.72
N TYR A 174 -18.05 2.26 2.70
CA TYR A 174 -19.13 2.62 1.78
C TYR A 174 -20.48 2.12 2.30
N LEU A 175 -21.42 3.05 2.47
CA LEU A 175 -22.78 2.75 2.90
C LEU A 175 -23.76 2.86 1.72
N LYS A 176 -24.47 1.75 1.47
CA LYS A 176 -25.61 1.67 0.55
C LYS A 176 -26.87 2.21 1.21
N ARG A 177 -27.81 2.72 0.42
CA ARG A 177 -29.11 3.21 0.93
C ARG A 177 -29.80 2.23 1.88
N SER A 178 -29.94 0.97 1.47
CA SER A 178 -30.54 -0.12 2.26
C SER A 178 -29.85 -0.32 3.61
N LEU A 179 -28.51 -0.32 3.63
CA LEU A 179 -27.73 -0.38 4.86
C LEU A 179 -27.95 0.85 5.75
N VAL A 180 -27.97 2.07 5.19
CA VAL A 180 -28.30 3.28 5.98
C VAL A 180 -29.71 3.19 6.57
N GLN A 181 -30.67 2.63 5.83
CA GLN A 181 -32.05 2.39 6.32
C GLN A 181 -32.12 1.32 7.41
N ASP A 182 -31.28 0.29 7.37
CA ASP A 182 -31.17 -0.69 8.46
C ASP A 182 -30.55 -0.04 9.71
N LEU A 183 -29.50 0.78 9.54
CA LEU A 183 -28.86 1.50 10.64
C LEU A 183 -29.78 2.52 11.33
N LEU A 184 -30.79 3.07 10.63
CA LEU A 184 -31.78 3.97 11.24
C LEU A 184 -32.60 3.32 12.37
N LYS A 185 -32.68 1.98 12.39
CA LYS A 185 -33.38 1.22 13.44
C LYS A 185 -32.65 1.37 14.79
N ASP A 186 -31.33 1.47 14.76
CA ASP A 186 -30.44 1.59 15.91
C ASP A 186 -30.08 3.06 16.16
N SER A 187 -31.11 3.88 16.44
CA SER A 187 -31.02 5.35 16.48
C SER A 187 -29.93 5.91 17.41
N GLU A 188 -29.57 5.19 18.48
CA GLU A 188 -28.49 5.54 19.42
C GLU A 188 -27.10 5.49 18.78
N THR A 189 -26.84 4.52 17.88
CA THR A 189 -25.52 4.34 17.25
C THR A 189 -25.46 4.90 15.83
N PHE A 190 -26.61 5.22 15.23
CA PHE A 190 -26.74 5.68 13.85
C PHE A 190 -25.76 6.81 13.49
N GLU A 191 -25.69 7.86 14.31
CA GLU A 191 -24.85 9.03 14.00
C GLU A 191 -23.36 8.66 14.01
N CYS A 192 -22.91 7.91 15.02
CA CYS A 192 -21.54 7.39 15.12
C CYS A 192 -21.19 6.42 13.97
N LYS A 193 -22.15 5.64 13.48
CA LYS A 193 -21.98 4.71 12.35
C LYS A 193 -22.03 5.41 10.98
N VAL A 194 -22.81 6.47 10.81
CA VAL A 194 -22.96 7.12 9.50
C VAL A 194 -21.99 8.28 9.27
N VAL A 195 -21.62 9.05 10.29
CA VAL A 195 -20.66 10.17 10.15
C VAL A 195 -19.25 9.68 9.86
N GLY A 196 -18.59 10.25 8.85
CA GLY A 196 -17.28 9.85 8.35
C GLY A 196 -17.31 8.80 7.23
N SER A 197 -18.46 8.16 6.99
CA SER A 197 -18.67 7.15 5.95
C SER A 197 -18.85 7.77 4.56
N PHE A 198 -18.66 6.97 3.50
CA PHE A 198 -18.91 7.39 2.12
C PHE A 198 -20.28 6.88 1.63
N VAL A 199 -21.03 7.75 0.95
CA VAL A 199 -22.32 7.44 0.33
C VAL A 199 -22.30 7.81 -1.14
N ARG A 200 -23.07 7.07 -1.96
CA ARG A 200 -23.23 7.35 -3.40
C ARG A 200 -24.53 8.10 -3.63
N VAL A 201 -24.39 9.34 -4.08
CA VAL A 201 -25.48 10.29 -4.31
C VAL A 201 -25.66 10.46 -5.81
N LYS A 202 -26.91 10.49 -6.30
CA LYS A 202 -27.18 10.82 -7.70
C LYS A 202 -26.91 12.31 -7.96
N SER A 203 -26.12 12.62 -8.98
CA SER A 203 -25.84 13.98 -9.43
C SER A 203 -27.13 14.67 -9.93
N ASP A 204 -27.18 16.00 -9.89
CA ASP A 204 -28.27 16.73 -10.55
C ASP A 204 -28.14 16.50 -12.07
N PRO A 205 -29.19 16.02 -12.77
CA PRO A 205 -29.12 15.78 -14.22
C PRO A 205 -28.89 17.07 -15.05
N ASN A 206 -29.03 18.25 -14.45
CA ASN A 206 -28.76 19.53 -15.10
C ASN A 206 -27.33 20.06 -14.85
N ASP A 207 -26.53 19.40 -14.00
CA ASP A 207 -25.15 19.82 -13.71
C ASP A 207 -24.18 19.26 -14.77
N TYR A 208 -24.03 20.02 -15.86
CA TYR A 208 -23.16 19.71 -16.99
C TYR A 208 -21.66 19.73 -16.65
N LEU A 209 -21.26 20.24 -15.48
CA LEU A 209 -19.87 20.18 -15.01
C LEU A 209 -19.56 18.80 -14.42
N GLN A 210 -20.59 18.04 -14.02
CA GLN A 210 -20.45 16.74 -13.42
C GLN A 210 -20.30 15.64 -14.49
N LYS A 211 -19.10 15.06 -14.59
CA LYS A 211 -18.80 13.98 -15.56
C LYS A 211 -19.59 12.69 -15.31
N ASN A 212 -19.94 12.44 -14.04
CA ASN A 212 -20.52 11.18 -13.60
C ASN A 212 -21.97 11.37 -13.11
N SER A 213 -22.85 10.43 -13.47
CA SER A 213 -24.26 10.41 -13.06
C SER A 213 -24.49 10.29 -11.54
N HIS A 214 -23.48 9.82 -10.81
CA HIS A 214 -23.46 9.77 -9.35
C HIS A 214 -22.09 10.21 -8.84
N GLN A 215 -22.03 10.57 -7.56
CA GLN A 215 -20.83 10.99 -6.85
C GLN A 215 -20.67 10.23 -5.55
N LEU A 216 -19.42 9.95 -5.18
CA LEU A 216 -19.06 9.56 -3.83
C LEU A 216 -18.82 10.82 -2.99
N LEU A 217 -19.49 10.89 -1.84
CA LEU A 217 -19.40 12.00 -0.90
C LEU A 217 -19.27 11.47 0.53
N GLN A 218 -18.48 12.14 1.37
CA GLN A 218 -18.29 11.77 2.76
C GLN A 218 -19.38 12.43 3.62
N VAL A 219 -20.01 11.69 4.52
CA VAL A 219 -20.97 12.25 5.48
C VAL A 219 -20.21 12.99 6.59
N ILE A 220 -20.48 14.27 6.79
CA ILE A 220 -19.92 15.09 7.88
C ILE A 220 -20.83 15.08 9.11
N GLY A 221 -22.14 14.94 8.92
CA GLY A 221 -23.11 15.03 10.01
C GLY A 221 -24.48 14.52 9.61
N THR A 222 -25.39 14.48 10.58
CA THR A 222 -26.80 14.20 10.35
C THR A 222 -27.64 15.38 10.85
N LYS A 223 -28.88 15.48 10.38
CA LYS A 223 -29.82 16.52 10.78
C LYS A 223 -31.21 15.91 10.88
N LYS A 224 -31.81 16.00 12.07
CA LYS A 224 -33.20 15.59 12.32
C LYS A 224 -34.12 16.75 11.95
N VAL A 225 -35.14 16.47 11.16
CA VAL A 225 -36.15 17.42 10.68
C VAL A 225 -37.52 16.79 10.94
N PRO A 226 -38.56 17.54 11.35
CA PRO A 226 -39.92 17.01 11.37
C PRO A 226 -40.29 16.50 9.96
N GLY A 227 -40.76 15.27 9.88
CA GLY A 227 -41.16 14.63 8.64
C GLY A 227 -42.51 15.15 8.13
N THR A 228 -42.94 14.62 6.98
CA THR A 228 -44.22 14.96 6.34
C THR A 228 -45.45 14.57 7.19
N ASP A 229 -45.27 13.71 8.17
CA ASP A 229 -46.31 13.24 9.09
C ASP A 229 -45.84 13.50 10.54
N ASP A 230 -46.74 14.03 11.37
CA ASP A 230 -46.47 14.81 12.61
C ASP A 230 -45.78 14.02 13.74
N LYS A 231 -45.56 12.72 13.53
CA LYS A 231 -44.94 11.76 14.46
C LYS A 231 -43.62 11.17 13.94
N SER A 232 -43.22 11.51 12.72
CA SER A 232 -42.02 10.97 12.07
C SER A 232 -40.91 12.01 12.04
N THR A 233 -39.68 11.63 12.39
CA THR A 233 -38.49 12.48 12.19
C THR A 233 -37.76 12.03 10.94
N GLU A 234 -37.70 12.86 9.89
CA GLU A 234 -36.85 12.62 8.73
C GLU A 234 -35.39 12.95 9.11
N ILE A 235 -34.47 12.04 8.79
CA ILE A 235 -33.04 12.25 8.97
C ILE A 235 -32.39 12.57 7.62
N LEU A 236 -31.78 13.74 7.55
CA LEU A 236 -30.98 14.19 6.41
C LEU A 236 -29.50 14.03 6.71
N LEU A 237 -28.72 13.73 5.67
CA LEU A 237 -27.27 13.60 5.73
C LEU A 237 -26.62 14.91 5.26
N LYS A 238 -25.75 15.48 6.09
CA LYS A 238 -24.84 16.56 5.69
C LYS A 238 -23.60 15.93 5.10
N VAL A 239 -23.28 16.23 3.84
CA VAL A 239 -22.10 15.67 3.18
C VAL A 239 -21.10 16.74 2.78
N SER A 240 -19.86 16.32 2.60
CA SER A 240 -18.72 17.17 2.28
C SER A 240 -18.85 17.89 0.95
N ASN A 241 -18.56 19.20 0.93
CA ASN A 241 -18.59 20.06 -0.25
C ASN A 241 -19.94 20.06 -1.01
N PHE A 242 -21.05 19.89 -0.29
CA PHE A 242 -22.39 19.90 -0.87
C PHE A 242 -23.31 20.80 -0.02
N VAL A 243 -23.94 21.80 -0.64
CA VAL A 243 -24.66 22.87 0.08
C VAL A 243 -26.05 22.43 0.56
N LYS A 244 -26.62 21.37 -0.03
CA LYS A 244 -27.96 20.86 0.27
C LYS A 244 -27.88 19.64 1.20
N ASP A 245 -28.71 19.62 2.24
CA ASP A 245 -28.90 18.42 3.07
C ASP A 245 -29.52 17.29 2.22
N ILE A 246 -29.01 16.05 2.34
CA ILE A 246 -29.38 14.92 1.46
C ILE A 246 -30.34 13.96 2.15
N ARG A 247 -31.47 13.67 1.50
CA ARG A 247 -32.42 12.62 1.95
C ARG A 247 -31.84 11.23 1.75
N ILE A 248 -31.97 10.36 2.75
CA ILE A 248 -31.52 8.96 2.65
C ILE A 248 -32.18 8.24 1.46
N ALA A 249 -33.42 8.60 1.10
CA ALA A 249 -34.14 8.06 -0.06
C ALA A 249 -33.45 8.30 -1.43
N THR A 250 -32.59 9.32 -1.57
CA THR A 250 -31.90 9.64 -2.85
C THR A 250 -30.55 8.94 -3.02
N LEU A 251 -30.10 8.17 -2.02
CA LEU A 251 -28.87 7.38 -2.09
C LEU A 251 -29.03 6.18 -3.02
N SER A 252 -27.92 5.73 -3.61
CA SER A 252 -27.89 4.49 -4.42
C SER A 252 -27.72 3.23 -3.56
N ASP A 253 -28.24 2.11 -4.06
CA ASP A 253 -28.03 0.76 -3.53
C ASP A 253 -26.97 -0.06 -4.28
N ASP A 254 -26.44 0.51 -5.36
CA ASP A 254 -25.50 -0.15 -6.26
C ASP A 254 -24.05 0.03 -5.77
N ASN A 255 -23.13 -0.65 -6.44
CA ASN A 255 -21.70 -0.42 -6.25
C ASN A 255 -21.28 0.81 -7.06
N PHE A 256 -20.30 1.56 -6.57
CA PHE A 256 -19.71 2.68 -7.31
C PHE A 256 -18.76 2.20 -8.42
N SER A 257 -18.52 3.04 -9.43
CA SER A 257 -17.56 2.77 -10.51
C SER A 257 -16.15 3.25 -10.16
N GLU A 258 -15.14 2.78 -10.89
CA GLU A 258 -13.76 3.26 -10.74
C GLU A 258 -13.64 4.76 -11.10
N GLU A 259 -14.41 5.22 -12.08
CA GLU A 259 -14.50 6.64 -12.50
C GLU A 259 -15.03 7.53 -11.37
N GLU A 260 -16.00 7.05 -10.57
CA GLU A 260 -16.52 7.75 -9.39
C GLU A 260 -15.49 7.80 -8.25
N CYS A 261 -14.65 6.78 -8.13
CA CYS A 261 -13.53 6.77 -7.19
C CYS A 261 -12.38 7.68 -7.65
N GLU A 262 -12.14 7.80 -8.96
CA GLU A 262 -11.14 8.71 -9.50
C GLU A 262 -11.58 10.17 -9.35
N ASP A 263 -12.84 10.49 -9.66
CA ASP A 263 -13.44 11.80 -9.40
C ASP A 263 -13.30 12.23 -7.92
N LEU A 264 -13.61 11.32 -6.98
CA LEU A 264 -13.37 11.54 -5.55
C LEU A 264 -11.88 11.81 -5.26
N ARG A 265 -10.96 11.05 -5.88
CA ARG A 265 -9.52 11.23 -5.71
C ARG A 265 -9.05 12.60 -6.21
N GLN A 266 -9.57 13.08 -7.34
CA GLN A 266 -9.24 14.40 -7.89
C GLN A 266 -9.78 15.52 -6.99
N ARG A 267 -11.06 15.46 -6.59
CA ARG A 267 -11.63 16.47 -5.66
C ARG A 267 -10.90 16.59 -4.32
N VAL A 268 -10.27 15.51 -3.84
CA VAL A 268 -9.37 15.57 -2.66
C VAL A 268 -8.00 16.17 -2.99
N LYS A 269 -7.43 15.96 -4.19
CA LYS A 269 -6.20 16.65 -4.63
C LYS A 269 -6.43 18.15 -4.81
N ASP A 270 -7.59 18.52 -5.35
CA ASP A 270 -8.01 19.91 -5.59
C ASP A 270 -8.33 20.68 -4.29
N GLY A 271 -8.23 20.02 -3.12
CA GLY A 271 -8.50 20.62 -1.82
C GLY A 271 -9.98 20.82 -1.48
N LEU A 272 -10.89 20.44 -2.37
CA LEU A 272 -12.35 20.56 -2.17
C LEU A 272 -12.87 19.63 -1.06
N LEU A 273 -12.12 18.58 -0.74
CA LEU A 273 -12.48 17.56 0.24
C LEU A 273 -11.30 17.26 1.17
N LYS A 274 -11.57 17.17 2.49
CA LYS A 274 -10.57 16.72 3.47
C LYS A 274 -10.14 15.29 3.12
N ARG A 275 -8.84 15.07 2.96
CA ARG A 275 -8.29 13.71 2.82
C ARG A 275 -8.45 12.97 4.16
N PRO A 276 -8.99 11.74 4.20
CA PRO A 276 -9.05 10.95 5.43
C PRO A 276 -7.65 10.42 5.83
N THR A 277 -7.41 10.34 7.13
CA THR A 277 -6.20 9.71 7.71
C THR A 277 -6.34 8.18 7.73
N VAL A 278 -5.23 7.42 7.70
CA VAL A 278 -5.28 5.95 7.82
C VAL A 278 -5.98 5.51 9.12
N VAL A 279 -5.71 6.19 10.23
CA VAL A 279 -6.33 5.92 11.55
C VAL A 279 -7.84 6.13 11.49
N GLU A 280 -8.30 7.30 11.03
CA GLU A 280 -9.72 7.63 10.86
C GLU A 280 -10.45 6.56 10.01
N LEU A 281 -9.83 6.14 8.90
CA LEU A 281 -10.40 5.13 8.00
C LEU A 281 -10.44 3.73 8.65
N GLN A 282 -9.41 3.36 9.41
CA GLN A 282 -9.31 2.06 10.08
C GLN A 282 -10.32 1.93 11.21
N GLU A 283 -10.41 2.92 12.10
CA GLU A 283 -11.41 2.97 13.18
C GLU A 283 -12.82 2.90 12.58
N LYS A 284 -13.07 3.66 11.51
CA LYS A 284 -14.35 3.65 10.81
C LYS A 284 -14.67 2.30 10.18
N THR A 285 -13.68 1.65 9.58
CA THR A 285 -13.80 0.29 9.04
C THR A 285 -14.18 -0.69 10.14
N GLN A 286 -13.53 -0.63 11.31
CA GLN A 286 -13.83 -1.53 12.43
C GLN A 286 -15.28 -1.36 12.92
N ILE A 287 -15.74 -0.13 13.12
CA ILE A 287 -17.11 0.19 13.56
C ILE A 287 -18.17 -0.34 12.56
N LEU A 288 -17.88 -0.25 11.26
CA LEU A 288 -18.83 -0.63 10.20
C LEU A 288 -18.70 -2.07 9.70
N HIS A 289 -17.64 -2.79 10.07
CA HIS A 289 -17.30 -4.06 9.44
C HIS A 289 -18.43 -5.09 9.59
N GLU A 290 -18.99 -5.19 10.79
CA GLU A 290 -20.09 -6.12 11.11
C GLU A 290 -21.35 -5.78 10.31
N ASP A 291 -21.78 -4.51 10.32
CA ASP A 291 -23.00 -4.06 9.64
C ASP A 291 -22.90 -4.25 8.12
N ILE A 292 -21.79 -3.82 7.51
CA ILE A 292 -21.53 -3.96 6.06
C ILE A 292 -21.50 -5.44 5.68
N THR A 293 -20.84 -6.29 6.48
CA THR A 293 -20.67 -7.72 6.18
C THR A 293 -22.00 -8.46 6.33
N LYS A 294 -22.74 -8.22 7.42
CA LYS A 294 -24.08 -8.78 7.66
C LYS A 294 -25.06 -8.41 6.55
N HIS A 295 -25.12 -7.12 6.18
CA HIS A 295 -26.00 -6.65 5.12
C HIS A 295 -25.62 -7.22 3.74
N TRP A 296 -24.32 -7.34 3.43
CA TRP A 296 -23.87 -8.01 2.20
C TRP A 296 -24.27 -9.50 2.19
N LEU A 297 -24.01 -10.24 3.27
CA LEU A 297 -24.37 -11.66 3.40
C LEU A 297 -25.87 -11.90 3.21
N VAL A 298 -26.73 -11.12 3.86
CA VAL A 298 -28.19 -11.23 3.73
C VAL A 298 -28.63 -11.02 2.28
N ARG A 299 -28.06 -10.02 1.59
CA ARG A 299 -28.38 -9.72 0.18
C ARG A 299 -27.86 -10.80 -0.77
N GLU A 300 -26.68 -11.35 -0.52
CA GLU A 300 -26.09 -12.44 -1.32
C GLU A 300 -26.89 -13.73 -1.16
N LEU A 301 -27.26 -14.11 0.07
CA LEU A 301 -28.14 -15.26 0.35
C LEU A 301 -29.48 -15.14 -0.38
N ALA A 302 -30.10 -13.94 -0.36
CA ALA A 302 -31.35 -13.69 -1.08
C ALA A 302 -31.20 -13.75 -2.62
N LEU A 303 -30.03 -13.43 -3.17
CA LEU A 303 -29.74 -13.62 -4.60
C LEU A 303 -29.52 -15.10 -4.94
N LEU A 304 -28.73 -15.82 -4.14
CA LEU A 304 -28.48 -17.24 -4.31
C LEU A 304 -29.77 -18.06 -4.25
N GLN A 305 -30.67 -17.77 -3.30
CA GLN A 305 -31.98 -18.41 -3.22
C GLN A 305 -32.79 -18.21 -4.51
N LYS A 306 -32.89 -16.97 -5.01
CA LYS A 306 -33.60 -16.66 -6.27
C LYS A 306 -32.99 -17.38 -7.48
N LEU A 307 -31.67 -17.59 -7.49
CA LEU A 307 -30.99 -18.37 -8.53
C LEU A 307 -31.31 -19.87 -8.44
N ILE A 308 -31.34 -20.42 -7.22
CA ILE A 308 -31.75 -21.81 -6.95
C ILE A 308 -33.20 -22.03 -7.39
N ASP A 309 -34.13 -21.15 -6.99
CA ASP A 309 -35.54 -21.24 -7.35
C ASP A 309 -35.72 -21.19 -8.88
N ARG A 310 -35.01 -20.27 -9.56
CA ARG A 310 -35.02 -20.17 -11.02
C ARG A 310 -34.42 -21.41 -11.71
N ALA A 311 -33.40 -22.03 -11.13
CA ALA A 311 -32.83 -23.27 -11.63
C ALA A 311 -33.79 -24.46 -11.43
N ASN A 312 -34.44 -24.55 -10.28
CA ASN A 312 -35.45 -25.57 -9.96
C ASN A 312 -36.64 -25.50 -10.93
N VAL A 313 -37.20 -24.30 -11.17
CA VAL A 313 -38.30 -24.10 -12.14
C VAL A 313 -37.89 -24.52 -13.55
N LYS A 314 -36.68 -24.15 -14.01
CA LYS A 314 -36.15 -24.60 -15.31
C LYS A 314 -35.98 -26.11 -15.39
N GLY A 315 -35.45 -26.74 -14.34
CA GLY A 315 -35.29 -28.19 -14.26
C GLY A 315 -36.64 -28.94 -14.26
N MET A 316 -37.64 -28.41 -13.56
CA MET A 316 -39.02 -28.94 -13.60
C MET A 316 -39.61 -28.83 -15.00
N ALA A 317 -39.49 -27.69 -15.67
CA ALA A 317 -39.99 -27.50 -17.04
C ALA A 317 -39.33 -28.48 -18.04
N GLN A 318 -38.02 -28.74 -17.92
CA GLN A 318 -37.31 -29.73 -18.74
C GLN A 318 -37.75 -31.18 -18.46
N ARG A 319 -38.02 -31.52 -17.19
CA ARG A 319 -38.55 -32.84 -16.82
C ARG A 319 -39.96 -33.06 -17.37
N ILE A 320 -40.84 -32.06 -17.29
CA ILE A 320 -42.20 -32.15 -17.85
C ILE A 320 -42.14 -32.32 -19.37
N SER A 321 -41.34 -31.49 -20.07
CA SER A 321 -41.17 -31.55 -21.53
C SER A 321 -40.65 -32.91 -22.03
N SER A 322 -39.69 -33.51 -21.30
CA SER A 322 -39.18 -34.84 -21.65
C SER A 322 -40.20 -35.96 -21.38
N ILE A 323 -40.97 -35.90 -20.29
CA ILE A 323 -42.08 -36.85 -20.04
C ILE A 323 -43.15 -36.77 -21.12
N THR A 324 -43.61 -35.55 -21.48
CA THR A 324 -44.61 -35.37 -22.54
C THR A 324 -44.11 -35.84 -23.90
N SER A 325 -42.82 -35.64 -24.20
CA SER A 325 -42.21 -36.13 -25.45
C SER A 325 -42.18 -37.66 -25.52
N VAL A 326 -41.87 -38.33 -24.40
CA VAL A 326 -41.88 -39.80 -24.30
C VAL A 326 -43.31 -40.37 -24.40
N GLN A 327 -44.31 -39.71 -23.83
CA GLN A 327 -45.71 -40.13 -23.98
C GLN A 327 -46.21 -39.96 -25.43
N CYS A 328 -46.00 -38.81 -26.06
CA CYS A 328 -46.36 -38.62 -27.49
C CYS A 328 -45.67 -39.64 -28.39
N GLY A 329 -44.36 -39.90 -28.18
CA GLY A 329 -43.61 -40.89 -28.96
C GLY A 329 -44.06 -42.36 -28.76
N ARG A 330 -44.81 -42.66 -27.69
CA ARG A 330 -45.45 -43.97 -27.48
C ARG A 330 -46.81 -44.06 -28.16
N MET A 331 -47.62 -43.00 -28.14
CA MET A 331 -48.94 -42.97 -28.79
C MET A 331 -48.89 -42.96 -30.32
N LEU A 332 -47.77 -42.52 -30.92
CA LEU A 332 -47.54 -42.55 -32.38
C LEU A 332 -46.99 -43.90 -32.90
N LYS A 333 -46.88 -44.92 -32.05
CA LYS A 333 -46.34 -46.26 -32.38
C LYS A 333 -47.34 -47.41 -32.17
N THR A 334 -48.61 -47.07 -31.94
CA THR A 334 -49.75 -47.98 -31.77
C THR A 334 -50.80 -47.67 -32.82
#